data_AF-A0A239PSE2-F1
#
_entry.id   AF-A0A239PSE2-F1
#
_cell.length_a   1.000
_cell.length_b   1.000
_cell.length_c   1.000
_cell.angle_alpha   90.00
_cell.angle_beta   90.00
_cell.angle_gamma   90.00
#
_symmetry.space_group_name_H-M   'P 1'
#
loop_
_entity.id
_entity.type
_entity.pdbx_description
1 polymer ?
#
loop_
_entity_poly.entity_id
_entity_poly.type
_entity_poly.pdbx_seq_one_letter_code
_entity_poly.pdbx_strand_id
1 'polypeptide(L)'
;MVSNNGSAEIVNMEAARARRRASELRAEDFESIGAYLRAAREACGLSLEELSARTHIKTAFLDAIEEMAVRRLPSRPFAIGFVKVYAETLELDPGPVVARFKEEAGYAGPIDPAAEAIERPRRAEVAPERPQMSLIAVFLVILFILWCAWQITRPRPATTPFNMQGAASEAVRPADAADDPIVPAAPAAFEARLVERVEPVYPRRCEAAAADVESVEVAFNVTARGAVTGARVARSSNSCFNAAALNAARRWRFEPRNVDGAPRPAYDLRYVFRFERPL
;
A
#
# COMPACT_ATOMS: atom_id res chain seq x y z
N MET A 1 42.22 12.04 5.97
CA MET A 1 41.08 12.08 5.04
C MET A 1 41.51 11.43 3.74
N VAL A 2 41.27 10.13 3.59
CA VAL A 2 41.64 9.36 2.39
C VAL A 2 40.38 9.14 1.57
N SER A 3 40.50 9.40 0.27
CA SER A 3 39.51 9.32 -0.81
C SER A 3 38.41 8.27 -0.64
N ASN A 4 37.15 8.73 -0.62
CA ASN A 4 35.98 7.90 -0.94
C ASN A 4 35.52 8.08 -2.40
N ASN A 5 36.26 8.85 -3.22
CA ASN A 5 35.90 9.13 -4.62
C ASN A 5 36.38 8.07 -5.63
N GLY A 6 37.40 7.26 -5.30
CA GLY A 6 37.97 6.29 -6.25
C GLY A 6 37.02 5.14 -6.59
N SER A 7 36.25 4.66 -5.61
CA SER A 7 35.31 3.55 -5.82
C SER A 7 34.13 3.93 -6.71
N ALA A 8 33.63 5.16 -6.60
CA ALA A 8 32.54 5.65 -7.44
C ALA A 8 32.98 5.87 -8.91
N GLU A 9 34.21 6.34 -9.11
CA GLU A 9 34.77 6.60 -10.45
C GLU A 9 35.06 5.31 -11.22
N ILE A 10 35.54 4.26 -10.53
CA ILE A 10 35.76 2.93 -11.11
C ILE A 10 34.44 2.26 -11.51
N VAL A 11 33.43 2.30 -10.64
CA VAL A 11 32.08 1.76 -10.93
C VAL A 11 31.44 2.45 -12.14
N ASN A 12 31.65 3.76 -12.28
CA ASN A 12 31.09 4.52 -13.40
C ASN A 12 31.77 4.16 -14.73
N MET A 13 33.07 3.86 -14.71
CA MET A 13 33.83 3.45 -15.90
C MET A 13 33.52 2.00 -16.33
N GLU A 14 33.28 1.09 -15.39
CA GLU A 14 32.77 -0.26 -15.68
C GLU A 14 31.37 -0.21 -16.28
N ALA A 15 30.46 0.59 -15.71
CA ALA A 15 29.13 0.81 -16.26
C ALA A 15 29.18 1.39 -17.69
N ALA A 16 30.11 2.32 -17.96
CA ALA A 16 30.29 2.87 -19.30
C ALA A 16 30.82 1.85 -20.33
N ARG A 17 31.71 0.94 -19.92
CA ARG A 17 32.18 -0.17 -20.77
C ARG A 17 31.08 -1.21 -21.02
N ALA A 18 30.29 -1.50 -20.00
CA ALA A 18 29.16 -2.42 -20.06
C ALA A 18 28.08 -1.91 -21.04
N ARG A 19 27.77 -0.61 -20.99
CA ARG A 19 26.88 0.08 -21.95
C ARG A 19 27.40 0.03 -23.40
N ARG A 20 28.71 0.22 -23.61
CA ARG A 20 29.30 0.09 -24.96
C ARG A 20 29.11 -1.31 -25.53
N ARG A 21 29.35 -2.36 -24.72
CA ARG A 21 29.11 -3.75 -25.14
C ARG A 21 27.64 -4.01 -25.45
N ALA A 22 26.72 -3.50 -24.64
CA ALA A 22 25.29 -3.63 -24.90
C ALA A 22 24.88 -2.93 -26.20
N SER A 23 25.47 -1.78 -26.54
CA SER A 23 25.21 -1.04 -27.79
C SER A 23 25.75 -1.72 -29.06
N GLU A 24 26.71 -2.63 -28.92
CA GLU A 24 27.26 -3.40 -30.05
C GLU A 24 26.35 -4.59 -30.43
N LEU A 25 25.50 -5.03 -29.51
CA LEU A 25 24.52 -6.09 -29.77
C LEU A 25 23.41 -5.54 -30.68
N ARG A 26 23.15 -6.23 -31.79
CA ARG A 26 22.03 -5.90 -32.67
C ARG A 26 20.89 -6.87 -32.37
N ALA A 27 19.66 -6.35 -32.27
CA ALA A 27 18.49 -7.20 -32.00
C ALA A 27 18.37 -8.35 -33.02
N GLU A 28 18.71 -8.08 -34.28
CA GLU A 28 18.67 -8.99 -35.43
C GLU A 28 19.47 -10.29 -35.22
N ASP A 29 20.52 -10.25 -34.40
CA ASP A 29 21.41 -11.39 -34.16
C ASP A 29 20.81 -12.44 -33.21
N PHE A 30 19.68 -12.13 -32.59
CA PHE A 30 19.03 -12.97 -31.59
C PHE A 30 17.73 -13.57 -32.11
N GLU A 31 17.46 -14.82 -31.72
CA GLU A 31 16.26 -15.59 -32.10
C GLU A 31 14.96 -14.86 -31.75
N SER A 32 14.93 -14.18 -30.60
CA SER A 32 13.77 -13.40 -30.15
C SER A 32 14.19 -12.09 -29.51
N ILE A 33 13.25 -11.15 -29.41
CA ILE A 33 13.50 -9.89 -28.71
C ILE A 33 13.76 -10.11 -27.21
N GLY A 34 13.16 -11.15 -26.62
CA GLY A 34 13.41 -11.53 -25.23
C GLY A 34 14.87 -11.95 -25.00
N ALA A 35 15.42 -12.76 -25.90
CA ALA A 35 16.82 -13.17 -25.86
C ALA A 35 17.78 -11.99 -26.04
N TYR A 36 17.47 -11.07 -26.95
CA TYR A 36 18.23 -9.82 -27.12
C TYR A 36 18.25 -8.97 -25.84
N LEU A 37 17.09 -8.75 -25.22
CA LEU A 37 16.98 -7.97 -23.99
C LEU A 37 17.73 -8.61 -22.81
N ARG A 38 17.68 -9.94 -22.68
CA ARG A 38 18.48 -10.70 -21.72
C ARG A 38 19.98 -10.47 -21.93
N ALA A 39 20.45 -10.64 -23.17
CA ALA A 39 21.86 -10.46 -23.51
C ALA A 39 22.34 -9.02 -23.25
N ALA A 40 21.53 -8.02 -23.61
CA ALA A 40 21.82 -6.62 -23.33
C ALA A 40 21.87 -6.32 -21.82
N ARG A 41 20.94 -6.87 -21.03
CA ARG A 41 20.94 -6.76 -19.56
C ARG A 41 22.21 -7.36 -18.95
N GLU A 42 22.59 -8.55 -19.39
CA GLU A 42 23.78 -9.26 -18.91
C GLU A 42 25.07 -8.55 -19.32
N ALA A 43 25.12 -7.98 -20.53
CA ALA A 43 26.23 -7.14 -20.97
C ALA A 43 26.39 -5.88 -20.11
N CYS A 44 25.28 -5.33 -19.60
CA CYS A 44 25.24 -4.25 -18.60
C CYS A 44 25.57 -4.71 -17.17
N GLY A 45 25.78 -6.01 -16.93
CA GLY A 45 26.06 -6.56 -15.60
C GLY A 45 24.89 -6.47 -14.61
N LEU A 46 23.65 -6.32 -15.12
CA LEU A 46 22.46 -6.17 -14.28
C LEU A 46 21.80 -7.52 -14.00
N SER A 47 21.46 -7.79 -12.75
CA SER A 47 20.57 -8.91 -12.41
C SER A 47 19.10 -8.53 -12.63
N LEU A 48 18.21 -9.53 -12.63
CA LEU A 48 16.76 -9.29 -12.69
C LEU A 48 16.26 -8.51 -11.47
N GLU A 49 16.82 -8.76 -10.29
CA GLU A 49 16.47 -8.07 -9.04
C GLU A 49 16.85 -6.58 -9.10
N GLU A 50 18.05 -6.28 -9.58
CA GLU A 50 18.53 -4.91 -9.76
C GLU A 50 17.67 -4.16 -10.79
N LEU A 51 17.34 -4.82 -11.91
CA LEU A 51 16.46 -4.24 -12.92
C LEU A 51 15.03 -4.04 -12.39
N SER A 52 14.51 -4.98 -11.60
CA SER A 52 13.23 -4.87 -10.91
C SER A 52 13.23 -3.70 -9.93
N ALA A 53 14.32 -3.47 -9.21
CA ALA A 53 14.44 -2.36 -8.26
C ALA A 53 14.42 -1.00 -8.98
N ARG A 54 15.05 -0.90 -10.16
CA ARG A 54 15.10 0.33 -10.97
C ARG A 54 13.79 0.65 -11.68
N THR A 55 13.12 -0.38 -12.20
CA THR A 55 11.93 -0.22 -13.05
C THR A 55 10.61 -0.36 -12.31
N HIS A 56 10.65 -0.90 -11.08
CA HIS A 56 9.46 -1.33 -10.32
C HIS A 56 8.61 -2.40 -11.01
N ILE A 57 9.15 -3.10 -12.00
CA ILE A 57 8.51 -4.25 -12.65
C ILE A 57 8.92 -5.51 -11.89
N LYS A 58 7.96 -6.34 -11.49
CA LYS A 58 8.25 -7.60 -10.77
C LYS A 58 9.20 -8.48 -11.60
N THR A 59 10.19 -9.09 -10.94
CA THR A 59 11.15 -10.03 -11.56
C THR A 59 10.46 -11.11 -12.40
N ALA A 60 9.34 -11.66 -11.93
CA ALA A 60 8.54 -12.65 -12.68
C ALA A 60 8.05 -12.15 -14.06
N PHE A 61 7.79 -10.85 -14.23
CA PHE A 61 7.40 -10.28 -15.52
C PHE A 61 8.62 -9.95 -16.39
N LEU A 62 9.74 -9.53 -15.79
CA LEU A 62 11.00 -9.33 -16.51
C LEU A 62 11.51 -10.66 -17.10
N ASP A 63 11.48 -11.72 -16.29
CA ASP A 63 11.76 -13.09 -16.72
C ASP A 63 10.82 -13.54 -17.86
N ALA A 64 9.51 -13.31 -17.71
CA ALA A 64 8.55 -13.65 -18.75
C ALA A 64 8.76 -12.88 -20.08
N ILE A 65 9.29 -11.66 -20.03
CA ILE A 65 9.70 -10.90 -21.23
C ILE A 65 10.90 -11.57 -21.88
N GLU A 66 11.94 -11.92 -21.10
CA GLU A 66 13.16 -12.54 -21.62
C GLU A 66 12.90 -13.93 -22.24
N GLU A 67 11.96 -14.69 -21.67
CA GLU A 67 11.56 -16.01 -22.16
C GLU A 67 10.45 -15.97 -23.22
N MET A 68 10.01 -14.78 -23.65
CA MET A 68 8.88 -14.60 -24.56
C MET A 68 7.61 -15.35 -24.11
N ALA A 69 7.42 -15.50 -22.80
CA ALA A 69 6.30 -16.21 -22.21
C ALA A 69 5.09 -15.29 -22.04
N VAL A 70 4.54 -14.82 -23.16
CA VAL A 70 3.47 -13.81 -23.25
C VAL A 70 2.27 -14.12 -22.34
N ARG A 71 1.93 -15.40 -22.16
CA ARG A 71 0.83 -15.85 -21.28
C ARG A 71 1.03 -15.52 -19.80
N ARG A 72 2.26 -15.30 -19.34
CA ARG A 72 2.59 -14.92 -17.95
C ARG A 72 2.61 -13.40 -17.75
N LEU A 73 2.50 -12.62 -18.81
CA LEU A 73 2.50 -11.16 -18.74
C LEU A 73 1.11 -10.64 -18.34
N PRO A 74 1.03 -9.43 -17.75
CA PRO A 74 -0.25 -8.77 -17.51
C PRO A 74 -0.92 -8.38 -18.84
N SER A 75 -1.97 -7.55 -18.79
CA SER A 75 -2.62 -7.10 -20.02
C SER A 75 -1.61 -6.44 -20.97
N ARG A 76 -1.87 -6.60 -22.27
CA ARG A 76 -0.99 -6.15 -23.36
C ARG A 76 -0.50 -4.70 -23.23
N PRO A 77 -1.31 -3.69 -22.80
CA PRO A 77 -0.82 -2.34 -22.58
C PRO A 77 0.30 -2.26 -21.53
N PHE A 78 0.19 -3.05 -20.45
CA PHE A 78 1.24 -3.14 -19.44
C PHE A 78 2.45 -3.90 -19.96
N ALA A 79 2.27 -5.01 -20.67
CA ALA A 79 3.38 -5.77 -21.26
C ALA A 79 4.22 -4.89 -22.21
N ILE A 80 3.55 -4.13 -23.09
CA ILE A 80 4.21 -3.16 -23.98
C ILE A 80 4.94 -2.07 -23.18
N GLY A 81 4.30 -1.54 -22.14
CA GLY A 81 4.91 -0.55 -21.26
C GLY A 81 6.15 -1.07 -20.53
N PHE A 82 6.13 -2.32 -20.08
CA PHE A 82 7.24 -2.97 -19.41
C PHE A 82 8.43 -3.14 -20.34
N VAL A 83 8.21 -3.63 -21.57
CA VAL A 83 9.27 -3.75 -22.58
C VAL A 83 9.87 -2.40 -22.93
N LYS A 84 9.04 -1.34 -23.03
CA LYS A 84 9.53 0.02 -23.24
C LYS A 84 10.45 0.49 -22.11
N VAL A 85 10.01 0.37 -20.85
CA VAL A 85 10.80 0.79 -19.68
C VAL A 85 12.07 -0.05 -19.52
N TYR A 86 12.00 -1.35 -19.85
CA TYR A 86 13.16 -2.24 -19.87
C TYR A 86 14.23 -1.73 -20.84
N ALA A 87 13.84 -1.45 -22.09
CA ALA A 87 14.74 -0.94 -23.13
C ALA A 87 15.34 0.43 -22.75
N GLU A 88 14.52 1.35 -22.24
CA GLU A 88 14.97 2.67 -21.79
C GLU A 88 15.99 2.58 -20.65
N THR A 89 15.79 1.64 -19.72
CA THR A 89 16.71 1.43 -18.59
C THR A 89 18.07 0.88 -19.03
N LEU A 90 18.10 0.15 -20.15
CA LEU A 90 19.32 -0.32 -20.79
C LEU A 90 19.90 0.68 -21.80
N GLU A 91 19.32 1.88 -21.91
CA GLU A 91 19.73 2.93 -22.87
C GLU A 91 19.65 2.46 -24.34
N LEU A 92 18.75 1.50 -24.63
CA LEU A 92 18.44 1.04 -25.98
C LEU A 92 17.35 1.91 -26.60
N ASP A 93 17.26 1.95 -27.94
CA ASP A 93 16.13 2.57 -28.62
C ASP A 93 14.84 1.75 -28.39
N PRO A 94 13.83 2.27 -27.67
CA PRO A 94 12.63 1.52 -27.37
C PRO A 94 11.75 1.29 -28.60
N GLY A 95 11.85 2.11 -29.65
CA GLY A 95 10.95 2.03 -30.81
C GLY A 95 11.04 0.67 -31.53
N PRO A 96 12.23 0.29 -32.05
CA PRO A 96 12.45 -0.99 -32.70
C PRO A 96 12.21 -2.19 -31.77
N VAL A 97 12.62 -2.09 -30.50
CA VAL A 97 12.45 -3.16 -29.50
C VAL A 97 10.97 -3.45 -29.26
N VAL A 98 10.18 -2.40 -28.99
CA VAL A 98 8.74 -2.54 -28.74
C VAL A 98 8.00 -3.00 -29.99
N ALA A 99 8.41 -2.52 -31.19
CA ALA A 99 7.80 -2.96 -32.44
C ALA A 99 7.98 -4.47 -32.65
N ARG A 100 9.21 -4.97 -32.50
CA ARG A 100 9.52 -6.39 -32.64
C ARG A 100 8.83 -7.24 -31.57
N PHE A 101 8.81 -6.78 -30.32
CA PHE A 101 8.04 -7.46 -29.27
C PHE A 101 6.57 -7.57 -29.61
N LYS A 102 5.94 -6.52 -30.16
CA LYS A 102 4.53 -6.59 -30.55
C LYS A 102 4.28 -7.63 -31.63
N GLU A 103 5.20 -7.74 -32.59
CA GLU A 103 5.11 -8.72 -33.67
C GLU A 103 5.25 -10.15 -33.13
N GLU A 104 6.33 -10.44 -32.41
CA GLU A 104 6.61 -11.78 -31.86
C GLU A 104 5.59 -12.22 -30.79
N ALA A 105 5.07 -11.28 -30.00
CA ALA A 105 4.09 -11.57 -28.96
C ALA A 105 2.65 -11.72 -29.48
N GLY A 106 2.40 -11.55 -30.79
CA GLY A 106 1.06 -11.58 -31.36
C GLY A 106 0.20 -10.37 -30.98
N TYR A 107 0.84 -9.26 -30.62
CA TYR A 107 0.23 -7.97 -30.31
C TYR A 107 0.22 -7.02 -31.51
N ALA A 108 0.53 -7.49 -32.71
CA ALA A 108 0.38 -6.74 -33.95
C ALA A 108 -1.10 -6.81 -34.42
N GLY A 109 -1.93 -5.86 -33.99
CA GLY A 109 -3.35 -5.81 -34.38
C GLY A 109 -4.17 -4.81 -33.57
N PRO A 110 -5.44 -4.54 -33.94
CA PRO A 110 -6.34 -3.71 -33.15
C PRO A 110 -6.46 -4.23 -31.72
N ILE A 111 -6.61 -3.34 -30.74
CA ILE A 111 -6.95 -3.74 -29.37
C ILE A 111 -8.45 -4.03 -29.37
N ASP A 112 -8.85 -5.26 -29.09
CA ASP A 112 -10.22 -5.56 -28.73
C ASP A 112 -10.38 -5.26 -27.23
N PRO A 113 -11.06 -4.16 -26.84
CA PRO A 113 -11.24 -3.81 -25.44
C PRO A 113 -12.03 -4.86 -24.65
N ALA A 114 -12.75 -5.78 -25.31
CA ALA A 114 -13.45 -6.89 -24.66
C ALA A 114 -12.51 -8.06 -24.33
N ALA A 115 -11.46 -8.30 -25.12
CA ALA A 115 -10.51 -9.41 -24.92
C ALA A 115 -9.51 -9.15 -23.78
N GLU A 116 -9.29 -7.89 -23.42
CA GLU A 116 -8.36 -7.46 -22.35
C GLU A 116 -9.06 -7.02 -21.05
N ALA A 117 -10.37 -7.25 -20.95
CA ALA A 117 -11.11 -7.02 -19.72
C ALA A 117 -10.44 -7.84 -18.60
N ILE A 118 -9.75 -7.13 -17.71
CA ILE A 118 -9.01 -7.64 -16.55
C ILE A 118 -9.78 -8.83 -15.98
N GLU A 119 -9.26 -10.05 -16.15
CA GLU A 119 -9.65 -11.19 -15.34
C GLU A 119 -9.33 -10.79 -13.90
N ARG A 120 -10.31 -10.20 -13.23
CA ARG A 120 -10.32 -10.16 -11.78
C ARG A 120 -10.10 -11.60 -11.39
N PRO A 121 -9.10 -11.94 -10.56
CA PRO A 121 -8.95 -13.30 -10.10
C PRO A 121 -10.32 -13.68 -9.58
N ARG A 122 -10.97 -14.65 -10.25
CA ARG A 122 -12.22 -15.24 -9.78
C ARG A 122 -11.84 -15.67 -8.38
N ARG A 123 -12.29 -14.92 -7.38
CA ARG A 123 -12.13 -15.26 -5.97
C ARG A 123 -12.47 -16.74 -5.97
N ALA A 124 -11.48 -17.59 -5.71
CA ALA A 124 -11.72 -19.02 -5.65
C ALA A 124 -12.95 -19.15 -4.75
N GLU A 125 -14.06 -19.58 -5.32
CA GLU A 125 -15.24 -19.90 -4.54
C GLU A 125 -14.77 -21.07 -3.70
N VAL A 126 -14.28 -20.77 -2.51
CA VAL A 126 -14.02 -21.75 -1.48
C VAL A 126 -15.38 -22.38 -1.26
N ALA A 127 -15.54 -23.60 -1.79
CA ALA A 127 -16.74 -24.39 -1.59
C ALA A 127 -17.05 -24.41 -0.08
N PRO A 128 -18.30 -24.21 0.35
CA PRO A 128 -18.63 -24.20 1.76
C PRO A 128 -18.33 -25.58 2.35
N GLU A 129 -17.24 -25.68 3.10
CA GLU A 129 -16.94 -26.87 3.89
C GLU A 129 -18.02 -27.04 4.97
N ARG A 130 -18.51 -28.27 5.09
CA ARG A 130 -19.68 -28.65 5.92
C ARG A 130 -19.49 -28.22 7.38
N PRO A 131 -20.50 -27.64 8.05
CA PRO A 131 -20.32 -26.97 9.34
C PRO A 131 -20.36 -27.95 10.53
N GLN A 132 -19.31 -28.76 10.73
CA GLN A 132 -19.14 -29.47 12.00
C GLN A 132 -18.63 -28.57 13.13
N MET A 133 -18.01 -27.43 12.80
CA MET A 133 -17.51 -26.45 13.78
C MET A 133 -18.59 -25.55 14.39
N SER A 134 -19.80 -25.49 13.79
CA SER A 134 -20.88 -24.63 14.29
C SER A 134 -21.54 -25.20 15.56
N LEU A 135 -21.71 -26.53 15.66
CA LEU A 135 -22.31 -27.16 16.83
C LEU A 135 -21.41 -27.08 18.06
N ILE A 136 -20.09 -27.18 17.88
CA ILE A 136 -19.12 -27.04 18.97
C ILE A 136 -19.18 -25.62 19.53
N ALA A 137 -19.21 -24.60 18.67
CA ALA A 137 -19.32 -23.20 19.11
C ALA A 137 -20.62 -22.94 19.88
N VAL A 138 -21.76 -23.44 19.39
CA VAL A 138 -23.05 -23.30 20.08
C VAL A 138 -23.04 -24.03 21.44
N PHE A 139 -22.47 -25.24 21.50
CA PHE A 139 -22.34 -25.99 22.74
C PHE A 139 -21.48 -25.27 23.78
N LEU A 140 -20.34 -24.68 23.36
CA LEU A 140 -19.48 -23.89 24.24
C LEU A 140 -20.19 -22.64 24.78
N VAL A 141 -20.99 -21.97 23.94
CA VAL A 141 -21.79 -20.82 24.37
C VAL A 141 -22.84 -21.24 25.40
N ILE A 142 -23.54 -22.36 25.20
CA ILE A 142 -24.52 -22.88 26.16
C ILE A 142 -23.84 -23.25 27.48
N LEU A 143 -22.69 -23.94 27.44
CA LEU A 143 -21.93 -24.28 28.65
C LEU A 143 -21.47 -23.03 29.41
N PHE A 144 -21.04 -21.98 28.70
CA PHE A 144 -20.64 -20.71 29.30
C PHE A 144 -21.82 -20.02 29.99
N ILE A 145 -22.99 -19.97 29.35
CA ILE A 145 -24.21 -19.41 29.94
C ILE A 145 -24.62 -20.17 31.20
N LEU A 146 -24.59 -21.51 31.17
CA LEU A 146 -24.90 -22.35 32.33
C LEU A 146 -23.89 -22.16 33.48
N TRP A 147 -22.60 -22.03 33.16
CA TRP A 147 -21.57 -21.70 34.15
C TRP A 147 -21.85 -20.35 34.81
N CYS A 148 -22.10 -19.30 34.02
CA CYS A 148 -22.39 -17.96 34.53
C CYS A 148 -23.63 -17.96 35.43
N ALA A 149 -24.71 -18.64 35.01
CA ALA A 149 -25.92 -18.78 35.80
C ALA A 149 -25.64 -19.46 37.15
N TRP A 150 -24.84 -20.55 37.16
CA TRP A 150 -24.47 -21.23 38.40
C TRP A 150 -23.64 -20.33 39.32
N GLN A 151 -22.70 -19.56 38.76
CA GLN A 151 -21.87 -18.64 39.53
C GLN A 151 -22.67 -17.54 40.22
N ILE A 152 -23.74 -17.04 39.58
CA ILE A 152 -24.67 -16.06 40.15
C ILE A 152 -25.48 -16.66 41.30
N THR A 153 -25.85 -17.94 41.21
CA THR A 153 -26.62 -18.63 42.26
C THR A 153 -25.81 -19.11 43.45
N ARG A 154 -24.47 -18.99 43.43
CA ARG A 154 -23.66 -19.35 44.60
C ARG A 154 -23.90 -18.32 45.72
N PRO A 155 -24.41 -18.72 46.90
CA PRO A 155 -24.66 -17.80 47.99
C PRO A 155 -23.35 -17.15 48.45
N ARG A 156 -23.32 -15.82 48.49
CA ARG A 156 -22.19 -15.06 49.03
C ARG A 156 -22.09 -15.32 50.54
N PRO A 157 -20.91 -15.63 51.09
CA PRO A 157 -20.75 -15.78 52.54
C PRO A 157 -21.14 -14.48 53.25
N ALA A 158 -21.89 -14.61 54.34
CA ALA A 158 -22.47 -13.49 55.07
C ALA A 158 -21.39 -12.54 55.59
N THR A 159 -21.43 -11.30 55.13
CA THR A 159 -20.65 -10.19 55.67
C THR A 159 -21.12 -9.89 57.10
N THR A 160 -20.25 -10.09 58.07
CA THR A 160 -20.45 -9.65 59.46
C THR A 160 -20.71 -8.14 59.50
N PRO A 161 -21.74 -7.63 60.20
CA PRO A 161 -21.97 -6.19 60.26
C PRO A 161 -20.91 -5.52 61.14
N PHE A 162 -20.11 -4.65 60.52
CA PHE A 162 -19.22 -3.73 61.22
C PHE A 162 -20.03 -2.56 61.76
N ASN A 163 -19.92 -2.33 63.07
CA ASN A 163 -20.70 -1.41 63.88
C ASN A 163 -20.23 0.05 63.64
N MET A 164 -21.14 0.95 63.27
CA MET A 164 -20.86 2.38 63.03
C MET A 164 -21.21 3.22 64.25
N GLN A 165 -20.38 3.17 65.29
CA GLN A 165 -20.36 4.20 66.32
C GLN A 165 -18.92 4.43 66.81
N GLY A 166 -18.36 5.60 66.48
CA GLY A 166 -17.24 6.17 67.23
C GLY A 166 -16.15 6.79 66.37
N ALA A 167 -16.03 8.13 66.49
CA ALA A 167 -14.86 8.96 66.21
C ALA A 167 -14.40 9.03 64.73
N ALA A 168 -14.74 10.07 63.97
CA ALA A 168 -14.33 11.47 64.12
C ALA A 168 -12.79 11.65 64.23
N SER A 169 -12.25 12.32 63.21
CA SER A 169 -11.01 13.10 63.22
C SER A 169 -9.69 12.36 63.44
N GLU A 170 -8.90 12.22 62.38
CA GLU A 170 -7.46 12.52 62.42
C GLU A 170 -6.98 12.82 61.00
N ALA A 171 -6.43 14.02 60.78
CA ALA A 171 -5.76 14.39 59.54
C ALA A 171 -4.29 13.97 59.60
N VAL A 172 -3.79 13.26 58.58
CA VAL A 172 -2.34 13.08 58.36
C VAL A 172 -2.06 13.17 56.86
N ARG A 173 -1.19 14.12 56.49
CA ARG A 173 -0.59 14.31 55.15
C ARG A 173 0.68 13.44 54.99
N PRO A 174 1.48 13.64 53.94
CA PRO A 174 1.62 12.84 52.72
C PRO A 174 2.87 11.93 52.73
N ALA A 175 2.91 10.88 51.90
CA ALA A 175 4.16 10.23 51.52
C ALA A 175 4.03 9.48 50.19
N ASP A 176 4.86 9.90 49.23
CA ASP A 176 5.55 9.08 48.24
C ASP A 176 4.73 8.20 47.29
N ALA A 177 4.37 8.80 46.15
CA ALA A 177 4.21 8.07 44.89
C ALA A 177 5.48 8.29 44.06
N ALA A 178 6.44 7.35 44.20
CA ALA A 178 7.53 7.18 43.26
C ALA A 178 7.17 6.08 42.24
N ASP A 179 7.49 6.39 40.99
CA ASP A 179 7.63 5.51 39.83
C ASP A 179 6.42 4.73 39.33
N ASP A 180 5.57 5.44 38.58
CA ASP A 180 5.03 4.87 37.34
C ASP A 180 6.08 5.01 36.23
N PRO A 181 6.38 3.95 35.45
CA PRO A 181 7.30 4.03 34.34
C PRO A 181 6.76 4.97 33.28
N ILE A 182 7.54 6.00 32.96
CA ILE A 182 7.35 6.89 31.82
C ILE A 182 7.34 6.02 30.56
N VAL A 183 6.15 5.65 30.09
CA VAL A 183 5.96 5.27 28.69
C VAL A 183 6.38 6.50 27.89
N PRO A 184 7.45 6.45 27.08
CA PRO A 184 7.80 7.60 26.26
C PRO A 184 6.58 7.90 25.39
N ALA A 185 6.03 9.10 25.58
CA ALA A 185 4.99 9.63 24.73
C ALA A 185 5.41 9.39 23.27
N ALA A 186 4.56 8.70 22.51
CA ALA A 186 4.71 8.64 21.07
C ALA A 186 5.04 10.05 20.58
N PRO A 187 6.08 10.25 19.75
CA PRO A 187 6.54 11.57 19.38
C PRO A 187 5.35 12.38 18.89
N ALA A 188 5.13 13.52 19.54
CA ALA A 188 4.04 14.44 19.26
C ALA A 188 3.86 14.56 17.74
N ALA A 189 2.63 14.29 17.30
CA ALA A 189 2.25 14.36 15.90
C ALA A 189 2.80 15.63 15.26
N PHE A 190 3.60 15.45 14.21
CA PHE A 190 3.91 16.49 13.25
C PHE A 190 2.59 16.89 12.59
N GLU A 191 1.88 17.85 13.18
CA GLU A 191 0.63 18.36 12.60
C GLU A 191 0.97 19.15 11.32
N ALA A 192 0.83 18.49 10.17
CA ALA A 192 0.87 19.16 8.89
C ALA A 192 -0.34 20.10 8.80
N ARG A 193 -0.10 21.42 8.66
CA ARG A 193 -1.17 22.40 8.58
C ARG A 193 -1.82 22.33 7.19
N LEU A 194 -3.12 22.08 7.12
CA LEU A 194 -3.87 22.09 5.86
C LEU A 194 -3.97 23.53 5.34
N VAL A 195 -3.43 23.80 4.16
CA VAL A 195 -3.41 25.12 3.51
C VAL A 195 -4.57 25.24 2.52
N GLU A 196 -4.75 24.23 1.69
CA GLU A 196 -5.81 24.20 0.68
C GLU A 196 -6.62 22.92 0.83
N ARG A 197 -7.91 23.08 1.10
CA ARG A 197 -8.87 21.98 1.23
C ARG A 197 -9.83 22.02 0.05
N VAL A 198 -9.82 20.94 -0.73
CA VAL A 198 -10.85 20.69 -1.74
C VAL A 198 -11.86 19.73 -1.12
N GLU A 199 -13.11 20.17 -1.00
CA GLU A 199 -14.17 19.30 -0.50
C GLU A 199 -14.55 18.24 -1.54
N PRO A 200 -14.95 17.03 -1.11
CA PRO A 200 -15.42 16.02 -2.05
C PRO A 200 -16.82 16.37 -2.54
N VAL A 201 -17.05 16.16 -3.83
CA VAL A 201 -18.38 16.32 -4.43
C VAL A 201 -19.23 15.10 -4.08
N TYR A 202 -20.46 15.31 -3.59
CA TYR A 202 -21.40 14.22 -3.32
C TYR A 202 -21.78 13.50 -4.61
N PRO A 203 -21.50 12.19 -4.75
CA PRO A 203 -21.81 11.45 -5.98
C PRO A 203 -23.30 11.11 -6.06
N ARG A 204 -24.08 11.89 -6.83
CA ARG A 204 -25.54 11.71 -7.02
C ARG A 204 -25.96 10.29 -7.41
N ARG A 205 -25.15 9.58 -8.18
CA ARG A 205 -25.40 8.16 -8.54
C ARG A 205 -25.47 7.21 -7.33
N CYS A 206 -24.90 7.60 -6.18
CA CYS A 206 -24.88 6.80 -4.96
C CYS A 206 -26.08 7.06 -4.07
N GLU A 207 -26.88 8.09 -4.35
CA GLU A 207 -27.92 8.63 -3.46
C GLU A 207 -29.00 7.60 -3.12
N ALA A 208 -29.43 6.79 -4.10
CA ALA A 208 -30.48 5.79 -3.92
C ALA A 208 -30.12 4.67 -2.92
N ALA A 209 -28.82 4.39 -2.75
CA ALA A 209 -28.32 3.34 -1.86
C ALA A 209 -27.52 3.89 -0.67
N ALA A 210 -27.47 5.22 -0.52
CA ALA A 210 -26.73 5.88 0.55
C ALA A 210 -27.59 6.00 1.81
N ALA A 211 -26.96 5.89 2.98
CA ALA A 211 -27.55 6.36 4.22
C ALA A 211 -27.66 7.90 4.24
N ASP A 212 -28.27 8.47 5.28
CA ASP A 212 -28.36 9.93 5.46
C ASP A 212 -26.96 10.57 5.63
N VAL A 213 -26.04 9.82 6.27
CA VAL A 213 -24.64 10.19 6.43
C VAL A 213 -23.75 9.02 6.04
N GLU A 214 -22.86 9.26 5.08
CA GLU A 214 -21.84 8.32 4.65
C GLU A 214 -20.46 8.84 5.04
N SER A 215 -19.53 7.93 5.32
CA SER A 215 -18.18 8.23 5.80
C SER A 215 -17.10 7.41 5.10
N VAL A 216 -16.01 8.10 4.75
CA VAL A 216 -14.81 7.49 4.15
C VAL A 216 -13.58 7.99 4.89
N GLU A 217 -12.86 7.09 5.55
CA GLU A 217 -11.55 7.35 6.14
C GLU A 217 -10.47 7.12 5.07
N VAL A 218 -9.68 8.16 4.80
CA VAL A 218 -8.56 8.14 3.85
C VAL A 218 -7.26 8.26 4.62
N ALA A 219 -6.34 7.31 4.39
CA ALA A 219 -4.97 7.37 4.85
C ALA A 219 -4.06 7.87 3.72
N PHE A 220 -3.11 8.75 4.02
CA PHE A 220 -2.22 9.35 3.03
C PHE A 220 -0.92 9.88 3.65
N ASN A 221 0.04 10.19 2.79
CA ASN A 221 1.31 10.81 3.15
C ASN A 221 1.37 12.24 2.58
N VAL A 222 2.15 13.11 3.21
CA VAL A 222 2.44 14.48 2.75
C VAL A 222 3.94 14.60 2.50
N THR A 223 4.30 15.02 1.29
CA THR A 223 5.70 15.24 0.91
C THR A 223 6.29 16.47 1.61
N ALA A 224 7.63 16.62 1.57
CA ALA A 224 8.31 17.85 2.01
C ALA A 224 7.93 19.10 1.19
N ARG A 225 7.12 18.97 0.13
CA ARG A 225 6.56 20.10 -0.64
C ARG A 225 5.07 20.32 -0.36
N GLY A 226 4.49 19.59 0.59
CA GLY A 226 3.07 19.75 0.96
C GLY A 226 2.06 19.00 0.09
N ALA A 227 2.52 18.22 -0.88
CA ALA A 227 1.64 17.43 -1.75
C ALA A 227 1.24 16.09 -1.11
N VAL A 228 -0.02 15.70 -1.29
CA VAL A 228 -0.57 14.42 -0.84
C VAL A 228 -0.14 13.28 -1.77
N THR A 229 0.34 12.17 -1.20
CA THR A 229 0.77 10.96 -1.92
C THR A 229 0.28 9.71 -1.19
N GLY A 230 0.21 8.57 -1.89
CA GLY A 230 -0.18 7.29 -1.27
C GLY A 230 -1.60 7.24 -0.70
N ALA A 231 -2.50 8.12 -1.17
CA ALA A 231 -3.88 8.18 -0.69
C ALA A 231 -4.64 6.86 -0.96
N ARG A 232 -5.13 6.25 0.11
CA ARG A 232 -5.84 4.96 0.11
C ARG A 232 -7.01 4.99 1.09
N VAL A 233 -8.06 4.21 0.81
CA VAL A 233 -9.19 4.06 1.73
C VAL A 233 -8.77 3.14 2.87
N ALA A 234 -8.85 3.62 4.10
CA ALA A 234 -8.62 2.83 5.30
C ALA A 234 -9.91 2.16 5.79
N ARG A 235 -11.02 2.89 5.75
CA ARG A 235 -12.35 2.42 6.12
C ARG A 235 -13.39 3.17 5.30
N SER A 236 -14.48 2.50 4.93
CA SER A 236 -15.60 3.13 4.24
C SER A 236 -16.90 2.48 4.68
N SER A 237 -17.93 3.30 4.84
CA SER A 237 -19.31 2.84 5.05
C SER A 237 -19.98 2.47 3.74
N ASN A 238 -19.62 3.13 2.64
CA ASN A 238 -20.16 2.85 1.32
C ASN A 238 -19.12 3.10 0.22
N SER A 239 -18.77 2.02 -0.50
CA SER A 239 -17.73 2.04 -1.51
C SER A 239 -17.98 3.02 -2.67
N CYS A 240 -19.24 3.40 -2.91
CA CYS A 240 -19.63 4.35 -3.95
C CYS A 240 -19.03 5.76 -3.71
N PHE A 241 -18.74 6.12 -2.45
CA PHE A 241 -18.15 7.39 -2.04
C PHE A 241 -16.61 7.42 -2.07
N ASN A 242 -15.97 6.26 -2.18
CA ASN A 242 -14.51 6.13 -2.09
C ASN A 242 -13.77 7.00 -3.10
N ALA A 243 -14.24 7.03 -4.36
CA ALA A 243 -13.61 7.81 -5.41
C ALA A 243 -13.69 9.32 -5.14
N ALA A 244 -14.82 9.80 -4.63
CA ALA A 244 -15.01 11.22 -4.30
C ALA A 244 -14.05 11.66 -3.18
N ALA A 245 -13.94 10.85 -2.12
CA ALA A 245 -13.02 11.10 -1.01
C ALA A 245 -11.54 11.08 -1.45
N LEU A 246 -11.13 10.07 -2.23
CA LEU A 246 -9.76 9.96 -2.73
C LEU A 246 -9.39 11.12 -3.66
N ASN A 247 -10.29 11.50 -4.57
CA ASN A 247 -10.06 12.59 -5.52
C ASN A 247 -9.93 13.95 -4.79
N ALA A 248 -10.73 14.17 -3.75
CA ALA A 248 -10.62 15.36 -2.90
C ALA A 248 -9.28 15.39 -2.17
N ALA A 249 -8.93 14.33 -1.44
CA ALA A 249 -7.68 14.23 -0.68
C ALA A 249 -6.43 14.48 -1.53
N ARG A 250 -6.37 13.94 -2.76
CA ARG A 250 -5.24 14.13 -3.68
C ARG A 250 -5.01 15.59 -4.09
N ARG A 251 -6.04 16.43 -4.01
CA ARG A 251 -5.98 17.84 -4.38
C ARG A 251 -5.62 18.74 -3.20
N TRP A 252 -5.53 18.21 -1.99
CA TRP A 252 -5.16 18.99 -0.82
C TRP A 252 -3.70 19.45 -0.87
N ARG A 253 -3.44 20.56 -0.20
CA ARG A 253 -2.08 21.09 0.01
C ARG A 253 -1.88 21.34 1.49
N PHE A 254 -0.71 20.93 1.96
CA PHE A 254 -0.30 21.08 3.35
C PHE A 254 0.96 21.93 3.43
N GLU A 255 1.12 22.67 4.52
CA GLU A 255 2.39 23.28 4.88
C GLU A 255 3.19 22.22 5.66
N PRO A 256 4.33 21.73 5.12
CA PRO A 256 5.19 20.82 5.85
C PRO A 256 5.83 21.58 7.01
N ARG A 257 5.82 21.00 8.22
CA ARG A 257 6.48 21.64 9.37
C ARG A 257 7.99 21.67 9.13
N ASN A 258 8.57 22.86 9.15
CA ASN A 258 10.02 23.04 9.10
C ASN A 258 10.64 22.58 10.42
N VAL A 259 11.55 21.62 10.36
CA VAL A 259 12.40 21.20 11.47
C VAL A 259 13.79 21.70 11.15
N ASP A 260 14.36 22.56 12.00
CA ASP A 260 15.69 23.16 11.80
C ASP A 260 15.82 23.92 10.45
N GLY A 261 14.74 24.54 9.98
CA GLY A 261 14.71 25.26 8.70
C GLY A 261 14.54 24.38 7.46
N ALA A 262 14.45 23.05 7.60
CA ALA A 262 14.22 22.12 6.50
C ALA A 262 12.81 21.52 6.53
N PRO A 263 12.07 21.50 5.41
CA PRO A 263 10.74 20.90 5.35
C PRO A 263 10.83 19.37 5.42
N ARG A 264 10.02 18.74 6.28
CA ARG A 264 9.96 17.27 6.41
C ARG A 264 8.61 16.69 5.95
N PRO A 265 8.62 15.50 5.33
CA PRO A 265 7.40 14.78 4.99
C PRO A 265 6.69 14.24 6.24
N ALA A 266 5.37 14.07 6.15
CA ALA A 266 4.54 13.41 7.15
C ALA A 266 3.90 12.14 6.57
N TYR A 267 3.77 11.09 7.38
CA TYR A 267 3.34 9.76 6.93
C TYR A 267 2.14 9.25 7.73
N ASP A 268 1.33 8.40 7.11
CA ASP A 268 0.10 7.76 7.64
C ASP A 268 -0.88 8.73 8.30
N LEU A 269 -1.02 9.95 7.73
CA LEU A 269 -2.07 10.88 8.11
C LEU A 269 -3.42 10.31 7.73
N ARG A 270 -4.43 10.50 8.59
CA ARG A 270 -5.78 9.96 8.41
C ARG A 270 -6.80 11.06 8.50
N TYR A 271 -7.78 11.02 7.60
CA TYR A 271 -8.87 11.97 7.57
C TYR A 271 -10.20 11.28 7.26
N VAL A 272 -11.25 11.61 8.00
CA VAL A 272 -12.60 11.09 7.78
C VAL A 272 -13.43 12.11 7.01
N PHE A 273 -13.74 11.80 5.76
CA PHE A 273 -14.73 12.53 4.98
C PHE A 273 -16.13 12.12 5.40
N ARG A 274 -16.99 13.10 5.66
CA ARG A 274 -18.42 12.92 5.88
C ARG A 274 -19.19 13.47 4.68
N PHE A 275 -20.14 12.68 4.20
CA PHE A 275 -21.04 13.00 3.10
C PHE A 275 -22.46 12.99 3.65
N GLU A 276 -23.06 14.16 3.74
CA GLU A 276 -24.46 14.32 4.13
C GLU A 276 -25.32 14.36 2.87
N ARG A 277 -26.47 13.69 2.91
CA ARG A 277 -27.40 13.71 1.77
C ARG A 277 -27.85 15.15 1.51
N PRO A 278 -27.68 15.68 0.29
CA PRO A 278 -28.18 17.01 -0.05
C PRO A 278 -29.72 17.05 0.04
N LEU A 279 -30.26 18.13 0.60
CA LEU A 279 -31.69 18.41 0.64
C LEU A 279 -32.25 18.75 -0.76
#